data_AF-A0A7Y3NX18-F1
#
_entry.id   AF-A0A7Y3NX18-F1
#
_cell.length_a   1.000
_cell.length_b   1.000
_cell.length_c   1.000
_cell.angle_alpha   90.00
_cell.angle_beta   90.00
_cell.angle_gamma   90.00
#
_symmetry.space_group_name_H-M   'P 1'
#
loop_
_entity.id
_entity.type
_entity.pdbx_description
1 polymer ?
#
loop_
_entity_poly.entity_id
_entity_poly.type
_entity_poly.pdbx_seq_one_letter_code
_entity_poly.pdbx_strand_id
1 'polypeptide(L)'
;MRIEEMTTSDLRETALYHDTVLLTAGGIRTHKSHLPLGTSWFILRKIRDQIEKSLGGRILTFPLWPIDVHGEEEAMMTISNEALRDLFTSTKRQIADRLPLRYALLLCDSEAKEQAFLDAFSGSDILCDTFVWWRDGLQLDLSSYVLSGEQDTSILLSFAKGLIDWEEKSAQVPPVKTATSGVGESYLLRIYEQFQQKIERLWQQKY
;
A
#
# COMPACT_ATOMS: atom_id res chain seq x y z
N MET A 1 3.68 -4.81 -14.11
CA MET A 1 2.90 -6.03 -14.41
C MET A 1 2.28 -6.57 -13.12
N ARG A 2 1.10 -7.20 -13.20
CA ARG A 2 0.44 -7.88 -12.06
C ARG A 2 0.61 -9.38 -12.13
N ILE A 3 1.14 -9.98 -11.09
CA ILE A 3 1.36 -11.43 -11.07
C ILE A 3 0.05 -12.22 -11.15
N GLU A 4 -1.07 -11.69 -10.63
CA GLU A 4 -2.37 -12.37 -10.69
C GLU A 4 -3.05 -12.35 -12.05
N GLU A 5 -2.57 -11.51 -12.98
CA GLU A 5 -3.07 -11.46 -14.36
C GLU A 5 -2.17 -12.28 -15.32
N MET A 6 -1.06 -12.83 -14.81
CA MET A 6 -0.07 -13.57 -15.60
C MET A 6 -0.36 -15.06 -15.60
N THR A 7 -0.14 -15.69 -16.76
CA THR A 7 0.00 -17.14 -16.85
C THR A 7 1.37 -17.57 -16.32
N THR A 8 1.53 -18.88 -16.09
CA THR A 8 2.85 -19.44 -15.75
C THR A 8 3.87 -19.26 -16.89
N SER A 9 3.44 -19.18 -18.16
CA SER A 9 4.35 -18.91 -19.28
C SER A 9 4.86 -17.48 -19.22
N ASP A 10 3.96 -16.51 -19.03
CA ASP A 10 4.31 -15.09 -18.93
C ASP A 10 5.32 -14.87 -17.81
N LEU A 11 5.12 -15.52 -16.65
CA LEU A 11 6.05 -15.42 -15.53
C LEU A 11 7.44 -15.96 -15.88
N ARG A 12 7.53 -17.11 -16.56
CA ARG A 12 8.82 -17.69 -16.95
C ARG A 12 9.55 -16.83 -17.97
N GLU A 13 8.81 -16.31 -18.96
CA GLU A 13 9.36 -15.47 -20.02
C GLU A 13 9.84 -14.12 -19.50
N THR A 14 9.16 -13.58 -18.48
CA THR A 14 9.44 -12.23 -17.98
C THR A 14 10.22 -12.18 -16.67
N ALA A 15 10.46 -13.31 -15.99
CA ALA A 15 11.14 -13.36 -14.68
C ALA A 15 12.49 -12.63 -14.67
N LEU A 16 13.26 -12.71 -15.75
CA LEU A 16 14.58 -12.09 -15.86
C LEU A 16 14.55 -10.56 -15.96
N TYR A 17 13.40 -9.98 -16.30
CA TYR A 17 13.22 -8.52 -16.38
C TYR A 17 12.79 -7.92 -15.05
N HIS A 18 12.35 -8.74 -14.10
CA HIS A 18 11.82 -8.30 -12.82
C HIS A 18 12.79 -8.66 -11.69
N ASP A 19 13.59 -7.69 -11.26
CA ASP A 19 14.47 -7.83 -10.10
C ASP A 19 13.83 -7.29 -8.81
N THR A 20 12.62 -6.72 -8.93
CA THR A 20 11.92 -6.05 -7.84
C THR A 20 10.49 -6.55 -7.72
N VAL A 21 10.07 -6.84 -6.48
CA VAL A 21 8.65 -7.11 -6.17
C VAL A 21 8.04 -6.02 -5.32
N LEU A 22 6.77 -5.73 -5.59
CA LEU A 22 5.93 -4.88 -4.76
C LEU A 22 4.84 -5.73 -4.12
N LEU A 23 4.91 -5.90 -2.81
CA LEU A 23 3.82 -6.41 -1.99
C LEU A 23 2.94 -5.23 -1.57
N THR A 24 1.63 -5.43 -1.50
CA THR A 24 0.71 -4.38 -1.06
C THR A 24 -0.26 -4.95 -0.03
N ALA A 25 -0.35 -4.29 1.13
CA ALA A 25 -1.18 -4.75 2.24
C ALA A 25 -1.97 -3.59 2.83
N GLY A 26 -3.29 -3.71 2.84
CA GLY A 26 -4.22 -2.69 3.32
C GLY A 26 -5.36 -3.28 4.11
N GLY A 27 -5.89 -2.50 5.04
CA GLY A 27 -6.96 -2.93 5.91
C GLY A 27 -8.38 -2.84 5.35
N ILE A 28 -9.29 -3.55 6.03
CA ILE A 28 -10.72 -3.27 6.00
C ILE A 28 -11.09 -2.89 7.43
N ARG A 29 -11.40 -1.62 7.66
CA ARG A 29 -11.58 -1.05 9.00
C ARG A 29 -12.67 0.00 9.01
N THR A 30 -13.14 0.36 10.19
CA THR A 30 -14.01 1.54 10.32
C THR A 30 -13.22 2.79 10.00
N HIS A 31 -13.88 3.72 9.32
CA HIS A 31 -13.37 5.05 9.01
C HIS A 31 -14.42 6.07 9.48
N LYS A 32 -14.26 7.35 9.12
CA LYS A 32 -15.36 8.31 9.27
C LYS A 32 -16.61 7.77 8.57
N SER A 33 -17.79 8.06 9.13
CA SER A 33 -19.07 7.43 8.76
C SER A 33 -19.38 7.49 7.24
N HIS A 34 -18.98 8.58 6.57
CA HIS A 34 -19.16 8.76 5.13
C HIS A 34 -18.19 7.97 4.24
N LEU A 35 -17.14 7.39 4.83
CA LEU A 35 -16.09 6.65 4.11
C LEU A 35 -16.38 5.15 4.11
N PRO A 36 -16.14 4.44 2.99
CA PRO A 36 -16.29 3.00 2.94
C PRO A 36 -15.26 2.30 3.85
N LEU A 37 -15.62 1.12 4.36
CA LEU A 37 -14.73 0.29 5.19
C LEU A 37 -13.41 -0.09 4.50
N GLY A 38 -13.42 -0.12 3.16
CA GLY A 38 -12.25 -0.43 2.33
C GLY A 38 -11.43 0.80 1.92
N THR A 39 -11.53 1.93 2.62
CA THR A 39 -10.88 3.19 2.19
C THR A 39 -9.37 3.01 1.95
N SER A 40 -8.63 2.48 2.93
CA SER A 40 -7.20 2.20 2.75
C SER A 40 -6.94 1.24 1.59
N TRP A 41 -7.75 0.19 1.47
CA TRP A 41 -7.66 -0.80 0.39
C TRP A 41 -7.79 -0.15 -0.99
N PHE A 42 -8.77 0.74 -1.18
CA PHE A 42 -8.98 1.45 -2.44
C PHE A 42 -7.84 2.42 -2.77
N ILE A 43 -7.35 3.16 -1.77
CA ILE A 43 -6.23 4.10 -1.94
C ILE A 43 -4.97 3.34 -2.36
N LEU A 44 -4.62 2.27 -1.63
CA LEU A 44 -3.46 1.45 -1.93
C LEU A 44 -3.56 0.77 -3.30
N ARG A 45 -4.75 0.27 -3.68
CA ARG A 45 -4.99 -0.24 -5.04
C ARG A 45 -4.73 0.82 -6.10
N LYS A 46 -5.23 2.05 -5.89
CA LYS A 46 -5.02 3.16 -6.84
C LYS A 46 -3.53 3.52 -6.98
N ILE A 47 -2.78 3.53 -5.88
CA ILE A 47 -1.34 3.78 -5.88
C ILE A 47 -0.61 2.65 -6.62
N ARG A 48 -0.93 1.39 -6.31
CA ARG A 48 -0.37 0.20 -6.99
C ARG A 48 -0.61 0.25 -8.49
N ASP A 49 -1.83 0.54 -8.93
CA ASP A 49 -2.20 0.66 -10.34
C ASP A 49 -1.35 1.71 -11.07
N GLN A 50 -1.03 2.82 -10.39
CA GLN A 50 -0.19 3.86 -10.96
C GLN A 50 1.28 3.46 -11.03
N ILE A 51 1.81 2.82 -9.99
CA ILE A 51 3.18 2.27 -9.97
C ILE A 51 3.36 1.24 -11.08
N GLU A 52 2.36 0.38 -11.27
CA GLU A 52 2.41 -0.64 -12.31
C GLU A 52 2.50 -0.03 -13.71
N LYS A 53 1.72 1.03 -13.98
CA LYS A 53 1.73 1.72 -15.29
C LYS A 53 3.07 2.35 -15.62
N SER A 54 3.79 2.84 -14.62
CA SER A 54 5.03 3.59 -14.84
C SER A 54 6.30 2.78 -14.66
N LEU A 55 6.31 1.79 -13.76
CA LEU A 55 7.48 1.01 -13.38
C LEU A 55 7.34 -0.49 -13.71
N GLY A 56 6.25 -0.88 -14.38
CA GLY A 56 5.90 -2.27 -14.62
C GLY A 56 6.85 -3.08 -15.51
N GLY A 57 7.88 -2.46 -16.09
CA GLY A 57 8.95 -3.15 -16.84
C GLY A 57 10.07 -3.70 -15.95
N ARG A 58 10.13 -3.31 -14.67
CA ARG A 58 11.13 -3.80 -13.69
C ARG A 58 10.49 -4.31 -12.40
N ILE A 59 9.31 -3.81 -12.05
CA ILE A 59 8.57 -4.22 -10.86
C ILE A 59 7.47 -5.22 -11.21
N LEU A 60 7.47 -6.34 -10.50
CA LEU A 60 6.35 -7.26 -10.46
C LEU A 60 5.48 -6.97 -9.23
N THR A 61 4.21 -6.65 -9.44
CA THR A 61 3.28 -6.33 -8.34
C THR A 61 2.47 -7.57 -7.95
N PHE A 62 2.29 -7.77 -6.64
CA PHE A 62 1.47 -8.83 -6.06
C PHE A 62 0.04 -8.35 -5.76
N PRO A 63 -0.93 -9.26 -5.61
CA PRO A 63 -2.28 -8.93 -5.18
C PRO A 63 -2.26 -8.14 -3.89
N LEU A 64 -3.20 -7.20 -3.78
CA LEU A 64 -3.38 -6.44 -2.56
C LEU A 64 -4.02 -7.33 -1.49
N TRP A 65 -3.35 -7.46 -0.34
CA TRP A 65 -3.83 -8.26 0.78
C TRP A 65 -4.74 -7.45 1.69
N PRO A 66 -6.01 -7.86 1.90
CA PRO A 66 -6.95 -7.20 2.80
C PRO A 66 -6.73 -7.67 4.25
N ILE A 67 -5.60 -7.28 4.85
CA ILE A 67 -5.17 -7.81 6.15
C ILE A 67 -4.87 -6.65 7.09
N ASP A 68 -5.49 -6.67 8.27
CA ASP A 68 -5.12 -5.82 9.41
C ASP A 68 -4.46 -6.61 10.54
N VAL A 69 -3.86 -5.89 11.49
CA VAL A 69 -3.11 -6.46 12.60
C VAL A 69 -3.91 -6.34 13.90
N HIS A 70 -3.86 -7.37 14.74
CA HIS A 70 -4.47 -7.33 16.07
C HIS A 70 -4.01 -6.11 16.88
N GLY A 71 -4.96 -5.44 17.52
CA GLY A 71 -4.73 -4.21 18.28
C GLY A 71 -5.01 -2.93 17.49
N GLU A 72 -5.28 -3.02 16.19
CA GLU A 72 -5.89 -1.93 15.44
C GLU A 72 -7.38 -1.88 15.79
N GLU A 73 -7.74 -0.99 16.72
CA GLU A 73 -9.14 -0.67 17.01
C GLU A 73 -9.84 -0.38 15.68
N GLU A 74 -11.06 -0.89 15.52
CA GLU A 74 -11.90 -0.72 14.32
C GLU A 74 -11.60 -1.60 13.09
N ALA A 75 -10.58 -2.47 13.12
CA ALA A 75 -10.35 -3.44 12.05
C ALA A 75 -11.42 -4.55 12.00
N MET A 76 -11.92 -4.86 10.79
CA MET A 76 -12.94 -5.90 10.58
C MET A 76 -12.36 -7.32 10.54
N MET A 77 -11.10 -7.45 10.08
CA MET A 77 -10.40 -8.73 9.99
C MET A 77 -8.93 -8.55 10.37
N THR A 78 -8.53 -9.14 11.48
CA THR A 78 -7.17 -9.01 12.01
C THR A 78 -6.44 -10.34 12.10
N ILE A 79 -5.13 -10.31 11.90
CA ILE A 79 -4.22 -11.40 12.24
C ILE A 79 -3.19 -10.93 13.27
N SER A 80 -2.50 -11.86 13.93
CA SER A 80 -1.39 -11.48 14.83
C SER A 80 -0.20 -10.93 14.04
N ASN A 81 0.62 -10.09 14.69
CA ASN A 81 1.90 -9.66 14.12
C ASN A 81 2.79 -10.85 13.73
N GLU A 82 2.79 -11.90 14.54
CA GLU A 82 3.51 -13.15 14.25
C GLU A 82 2.99 -13.81 12.97
N ALA A 83 1.68 -13.96 12.81
CA ALA A 83 1.10 -14.54 11.60
C ALA A 83 1.38 -13.68 10.36
N LEU A 84 1.39 -12.35 10.50
CA LEU A 84 1.74 -11.45 9.39
C LEU A 84 3.22 -11.58 8.99
N ARG A 85 4.13 -11.63 9.97
CA ARG A 85 5.56 -11.86 9.72
C ARG A 85 5.78 -13.23 9.05
N ASP A 86 5.09 -14.26 9.51
CA ASP A 86 5.21 -15.61 8.95
C ASP A 86 4.65 -15.67 7.51
N LEU A 87 3.58 -14.92 7.22
CA LEU A 87 3.06 -14.73 5.86
C LEU A 87 4.11 -14.07 4.96
N PHE A 88 4.74 -12.98 5.39
CA PHE A 88 5.81 -12.33 4.63
C PHE A 88 7.03 -13.24 4.45
N THR A 89 7.42 -13.98 5.48
CA THR A 89 8.55 -14.94 5.43
C THR A 89 8.28 -16.06 4.44
N SER A 90 7.07 -16.65 4.48
CA SER A 90 6.65 -17.68 3.54
C SER A 90 6.59 -17.14 2.11
N THR A 91 6.07 -15.93 1.94
CA THR A 91 6.00 -15.26 0.63
C THR A 91 7.40 -15.01 0.08
N LYS A 92 8.30 -14.41 0.87
CA LYS A 92 9.70 -14.19 0.50
C LYS A 92 10.36 -15.45 -0.04
N ARG A 93 10.27 -16.55 0.70
CA ARG A 93 10.83 -17.85 0.29
C ARG A 93 10.24 -18.31 -1.05
N GLN A 94 8.92 -18.30 -1.18
CA GLN A 94 8.25 -18.76 -2.39
C GLN A 94 8.58 -17.92 -3.62
N ILE A 95 8.77 -16.60 -3.45
CA ILE A 95 9.13 -15.73 -4.57
C ILE A 95 10.62 -15.89 -4.92
N ALA A 96 11.51 -15.94 -3.92
CA ALA A 96 12.95 -16.12 -4.14
C ALA A 96 13.27 -17.43 -4.89
N ASP A 97 12.46 -18.48 -4.70
CA ASP A 97 12.61 -19.75 -5.43
C ASP A 97 12.27 -19.65 -6.93
N ARG A 98 11.58 -18.58 -7.37
CA ARG A 98 10.98 -18.46 -8.71
C ARG A 98 11.47 -17.26 -9.50
N LEU A 99 11.92 -16.21 -8.81
CA LEU A 99 12.32 -14.95 -9.40
C LEU A 99 13.72 -14.57 -8.93
N PRO A 100 14.57 -14.01 -9.80
CA PRO A 100 15.88 -13.49 -9.44
C PRO A 100 15.74 -12.16 -8.69
N LEU A 101 15.06 -12.18 -7.54
CA LEU A 101 14.78 -10.98 -6.75
C LEU A 101 16.05 -10.40 -6.16
N ARG A 102 16.20 -9.10 -6.38
CA ARG A 102 17.19 -8.27 -5.72
C ARG A 102 16.55 -7.33 -4.71
N TYR A 103 15.34 -6.89 -4.99
CA TYR A 103 14.62 -5.89 -4.21
C TYR A 103 13.22 -6.35 -3.83
N ALA A 104 12.78 -6.00 -2.63
CA ALA A 104 11.41 -6.16 -2.19
C ALA A 104 10.90 -4.87 -1.56
N LEU A 105 9.70 -4.44 -1.97
CA LEU A 105 9.02 -3.28 -1.43
C LEU A 105 7.69 -3.68 -0.83
N LEU A 106 7.38 -3.16 0.36
CA LEU A 106 6.02 -3.16 0.90
C LEU A 106 5.37 -1.80 0.68
N LEU A 107 4.19 -1.77 0.09
CA LEU A 107 3.28 -0.62 0.11
C LEU A 107 2.14 -0.93 1.09
N CYS A 108 2.00 -0.13 2.16
CA CYS A 108 1.02 -0.39 3.21
C CYS A 108 0.41 0.88 3.83
N ASP A 109 -0.54 0.67 4.74
CA ASP A 109 -1.28 1.71 5.46
C ASP A 109 -0.98 1.78 6.97
N SER A 110 -0.12 0.91 7.51
CA SER A 110 0.25 0.96 8.93
C SER A 110 1.68 0.51 9.23
N GLU A 111 2.23 1.08 10.31
CA GLU A 111 3.59 0.81 10.80
C GLU A 111 3.76 -0.62 11.30
N ALA A 112 2.70 -1.25 11.82
CA ALA A 112 2.73 -2.65 12.22
C ALA A 112 3.03 -3.59 11.04
N LYS A 113 2.44 -3.30 9.87
CA LYS A 113 2.69 -4.07 8.63
C LYS A 113 4.11 -3.86 8.14
N GLU A 114 4.60 -2.62 8.23
CA GLU A 114 6.00 -2.28 7.94
C GLU A 114 6.97 -3.09 8.82
N GLN A 115 6.77 -3.07 10.14
CA GLN A 115 7.66 -3.78 11.05
C GLN A 115 7.67 -5.29 10.78
N ALA A 116 6.49 -5.89 10.59
CA ALA A 116 6.39 -7.32 10.29
C ALA A 116 7.10 -7.71 8.97
N PHE A 117 7.07 -6.82 7.97
CA PHE A 117 7.80 -7.02 6.72
C PHE A 117 9.31 -6.88 6.90
N LEU A 118 9.77 -5.82 7.56
CA LEU A 118 11.20 -5.62 7.84
C LEU A 118 11.78 -6.79 8.64
N ASP A 119 11.04 -7.29 9.64
CA ASP A 119 11.43 -8.46 10.42
C ASP A 119 11.54 -9.72 9.53
N ALA A 120 10.59 -9.93 8.63
CA ALA A 120 10.58 -11.07 7.71
C ALA A 120 11.74 -11.04 6.70
N PHE A 121 12.23 -9.86 6.35
CA PHE A 121 13.34 -9.65 5.41
C PHE A 121 14.69 -9.42 6.10
N SER A 122 14.72 -9.34 7.44
CA SER A 122 15.96 -9.20 8.21
C SER A 122 16.94 -10.35 7.91
N GLY A 123 18.21 -9.99 7.66
CA GLY A 123 19.27 -10.94 7.32
C GLY A 123 19.13 -11.62 5.94
N SER A 124 18.23 -11.13 5.07
CA SER A 124 18.08 -11.63 3.71
C SER A 124 19.07 -10.96 2.75
N ASP A 125 19.46 -11.67 1.68
CA ASP A 125 20.24 -11.09 0.56
C ASP A 125 19.41 -10.15 -0.35
N ILE A 126 18.08 -10.14 -0.14
CA ILE A 126 17.14 -9.27 -0.84
C ILE A 126 17.11 -7.94 -0.08
N LEU A 127 17.47 -6.85 -0.76
CA LEU A 127 17.35 -5.51 -0.21
C LEU A 127 15.88 -5.13 -0.11
N CYS A 128 15.42 -4.78 1.08
CA CYS A 128 14.01 -4.47 1.32
C CYS A 128 13.83 -3.03 1.80
N ASP A 129 12.68 -2.45 1.45
CA ASP A 129 12.22 -1.18 1.98
C ASP A 129 10.68 -1.17 2.02
N THR A 130 10.10 -0.19 2.69
CA THR A 130 8.66 -0.10 2.94
C THR A 130 8.12 1.23 2.43
N PHE A 131 6.82 1.40 2.34
CA PHE A 131 6.19 2.67 1.99
C PHE A 131 4.82 2.74 2.64
N VAL A 132 4.74 3.43 3.76
CA VAL A 132 3.48 3.72 4.44
C VAL A 132 2.88 4.96 3.79
N TRP A 133 1.81 4.79 3.00
CA TRP A 133 1.42 5.79 2.00
C TRP A 133 1.16 7.21 2.54
N TRP A 134 0.53 7.31 3.71
CA TRP A 134 0.20 8.60 4.33
C TRP A 134 1.44 9.23 4.97
N ARG A 135 2.31 8.42 5.59
CA ARG A 135 3.52 8.88 6.25
C ARG A 135 4.59 9.28 5.24
N ASP A 136 4.91 8.37 4.33
CA ASP A 136 6.03 8.53 3.40
C ASP A 136 5.61 9.37 2.18
N GLY A 137 4.35 9.27 1.76
CA GLY A 137 3.83 10.00 0.61
C GLY A 137 3.35 11.41 0.94
N LEU A 138 2.60 11.58 2.03
CA LEU A 138 2.06 12.87 2.44
C LEU A 138 2.88 13.57 3.54
N GLN A 139 3.89 12.88 4.10
CA GLN A 139 4.75 13.42 5.17
C GLN A 139 3.96 13.81 6.42
N LEU A 140 2.94 13.01 6.73
CA LEU A 140 2.08 13.20 7.91
C LEU A 140 2.58 12.37 9.08
N ASP A 141 2.41 12.90 10.30
CA ASP A 141 2.48 12.09 11.51
C ASP A 141 1.15 11.37 11.77
N LEU A 142 1.18 10.35 12.65
CA LEU A 142 0.01 9.53 12.94
C LEU A 142 -1.16 10.36 13.48
N SER A 143 -0.89 11.36 14.31
CA SER A 143 -1.90 12.29 14.83
C SER A 143 -2.60 13.06 13.71
N SER A 144 -1.83 13.60 12.77
CA SER A 144 -2.33 14.40 11.65
C SER A 144 -3.14 13.56 10.66
N TYR A 145 -2.74 12.29 10.49
CA TYR A 145 -3.45 11.33 9.64
C TYR A 145 -4.79 10.90 10.25
N VAL A 146 -4.79 10.40 11.49
CA VAL A 146 -5.99 9.84 12.15
C VAL A 146 -7.07 10.90 12.40
N LEU A 147 -6.69 12.14 12.71
CA LEU A 147 -7.64 13.13 13.20
C LEU A 147 -8.58 13.70 12.12
N SER A 148 -8.14 13.82 10.87
CA SER A 148 -8.89 14.65 9.91
C SER A 148 -9.87 13.87 9.03
N GLY A 149 -9.56 12.62 8.65
CA GLY A 149 -10.30 11.88 7.61
C GLY A 149 -10.35 12.62 6.26
N GLU A 150 -9.67 13.75 6.14
CA GLU A 150 -9.77 14.69 5.03
C GLU A 150 -8.97 14.21 3.85
N GLN A 151 -7.79 13.65 4.09
CA GLN A 151 -6.93 13.12 3.04
C GLN A 151 -7.61 11.91 2.40
N ASP A 152 -8.10 10.97 3.20
CA ASP A 152 -8.87 9.82 2.75
C ASP A 152 -10.06 10.22 1.88
N THR A 153 -10.86 11.18 2.37
CA THR A 153 -12.03 11.72 1.64
C THR A 153 -11.63 12.37 0.33
N SER A 154 -10.62 13.25 0.36
CA SER A 154 -10.15 13.98 -0.83
C SER A 154 -9.62 13.00 -1.88
N ILE A 155 -8.80 12.05 -1.45
CA ILE A 155 -8.23 11.02 -2.32
C ILE A 155 -9.34 10.17 -2.93
N LEU A 156 -10.29 9.64 -2.15
CA LEU A 156 -11.40 8.87 -2.70
C LEU A 156 -12.30 9.71 -3.62
N LEU A 157 -12.53 10.99 -3.32
CA LEU A 157 -13.27 11.90 -4.21
C LEU A 157 -12.65 12.00 -5.61
N SER A 158 -11.33 11.83 -5.74
CA SER A 158 -10.64 11.92 -7.03
C SER A 158 -10.85 10.72 -7.96
N PHE A 159 -11.18 9.53 -7.44
CA PHE A 159 -11.27 8.32 -8.28
C PHE A 159 -12.41 7.36 -7.95
N ALA A 160 -13.07 7.51 -6.80
CA ALA A 160 -14.11 6.62 -6.31
C ALA A 160 -15.25 7.40 -5.61
N LYS A 161 -15.58 8.59 -6.13
CA LYS A 161 -16.60 9.49 -5.57
C LYS A 161 -17.93 8.80 -5.25
N GLY A 162 -18.34 7.82 -6.07
CA GLY A 162 -19.60 7.08 -5.88
C GLY A 162 -19.63 6.15 -4.66
N LEU A 163 -18.50 5.93 -3.98
CA LEU A 163 -18.42 5.12 -2.76
C LEU A 163 -18.57 5.96 -1.47
N ILE A 164 -18.60 7.29 -1.59
CA ILE A 164 -18.70 8.18 -0.44
C ILE A 164 -20.18 8.48 -0.18
N ASP A 165 -20.64 8.12 1.02
CA ASP A 165 -22.01 8.35 1.45
C ASP A 165 -22.10 9.65 2.26
N TRP A 166 -22.62 10.70 1.62
CA TRP A 166 -22.85 11.99 2.27
C TRP A 166 -24.16 12.05 3.06
N GLU A 167 -25.03 11.04 2.93
CA GLU A 167 -26.37 11.03 3.50
C GLU A 167 -26.43 10.51 4.94
N GLU A 168 -25.36 9.90 5.45
CA GLU A 168 -25.17 9.68 6.89
C GLU A 168 -24.97 11.02 7.63
N LYS A 169 -26.08 11.73 7.82
CA LYS A 169 -26.22 12.84 8.75
C LYS A 169 -26.01 12.34 10.18
N SER A 170 -24.76 12.33 10.67
CA SER A 170 -24.51 12.42 12.11
C SER A 170 -24.10 13.85 12.44
N ALA A 171 -24.92 14.49 13.28
CA ALA A 171 -24.87 15.89 13.65
C ALA A 171 -23.65 16.31 14.51
N GLN A 172 -22.49 15.67 14.35
CA GLN A 172 -21.31 15.89 15.20
C GLN A 172 -19.96 15.93 14.47
N VAL A 173 -19.89 15.57 13.19
CA VAL A 173 -18.63 15.68 12.44
C VAL A 173 -18.70 16.93 11.58
N PRO A 174 -17.84 17.94 11.79
CA PRO A 174 -17.82 19.10 10.92
C PRO A 174 -17.63 18.60 9.48
N PRO A 175 -18.33 19.19 8.50
CA PRO A 175 -18.09 18.86 7.10
C PRO A 175 -16.58 18.97 6.87
N VAL A 176 -16.00 18.04 6.13
CA VAL A 176 -14.62 18.14 5.69
C VAL A 176 -14.56 19.34 4.73
N LYS A 177 -14.45 20.55 5.28
CA LYS A 177 -14.75 21.83 4.60
C LYS A 177 -13.84 22.10 3.40
N THR A 178 -12.75 21.36 3.29
CA THR A 178 -11.65 21.54 2.34
C THR A 178 -11.42 20.32 1.45
N ALA A 179 -12.11 19.20 1.69
CA ALA A 179 -11.97 18.01 0.84
C ALA A 179 -12.57 18.23 -0.54
N THR A 180 -11.73 18.06 -1.57
CA THR A 180 -12.13 18.18 -2.97
C THR A 180 -11.38 17.15 -3.81
N SER A 181 -11.92 16.81 -4.97
CA SER A 181 -11.24 15.90 -5.91
C SER A 181 -9.88 16.45 -6.34
N GLY A 182 -9.75 17.77 -6.58
CA GLY A 182 -8.49 18.40 -6.98
C GLY A 182 -7.40 18.32 -5.91
N VAL A 183 -7.78 18.45 -4.62
CA VAL A 183 -6.86 18.19 -3.50
C VAL A 183 -6.44 16.72 -3.47
N GLY A 184 -7.38 15.79 -3.70
CA GLY A 184 -7.09 14.36 -3.79
C GLY A 184 -6.12 13.97 -4.90
N GLU A 185 -6.27 14.57 -6.08
CA GLU A 185 -5.34 14.35 -7.21
C GLU A 185 -3.93 14.83 -6.87
N SER A 186 -3.81 15.99 -6.23
CA SER A 186 -2.53 16.52 -5.74
C SER A 186 -1.88 15.60 -4.70
N TYR A 187 -2.66 15.04 -3.78
CA TYR A 187 -2.18 14.04 -2.83
C TYR A 187 -1.67 12.77 -3.51
N LEU A 188 -2.43 12.22 -4.46
CA LEU A 188 -2.01 11.03 -5.19
C LEU A 188 -0.73 11.27 -6.00
N LEU A 189 -0.60 12.44 -6.64
CA LEU A 189 0.61 12.82 -7.35
C LEU A 189 1.82 12.84 -6.40
N ARG A 190 1.67 13.51 -5.25
CA ARG A 190 2.74 13.59 -4.25
C ARG A 190 3.14 12.22 -3.71
N ILE A 191 2.17 11.39 -3.37
CA ILE A 191 2.40 10.01 -2.91
C ILE A 191 3.23 9.25 -3.94
N TYR A 192 2.86 9.36 -5.20
CA TYR A 192 3.53 8.69 -6.30
C TYR A 192 4.97 9.21 -6.51
N GLU A 193 5.19 10.52 -6.50
CA GLU A 193 6.53 11.13 -6.61
C GLU A 193 7.46 10.65 -5.48
N GLN A 194 6.95 10.62 -4.24
CA GLN A 194 7.72 10.12 -3.09
C GLN A 194 8.02 8.62 -3.23
N PHE A 195 7.07 7.82 -3.71
CA PHE A 195 7.30 6.40 -3.95
C PHE A 195 8.40 6.19 -5.00
N GLN A 196 8.35 6.92 -6.13
CA GLN A 196 9.38 6.86 -7.17
C GLN A 196 10.76 7.22 -6.63
N GLN A 197 10.87 8.31 -5.87
CA GLN A 197 12.14 8.69 -5.25
C GLN A 197 12.67 7.64 -4.28
N LYS A 198 11.78 6.95 -3.55
CA LYS A 198 12.17 5.88 -2.62
C LYS A 198 12.71 4.66 -3.36
N ILE A 199 12.01 4.18 -4.38
CA ILE A 199 12.45 3.01 -5.15
C ILE A 199 13.71 3.28 -5.97
N GLU A 200 13.87 4.48 -6.53
CA GLU A 200 15.10 4.85 -7.23
C GLU A 200 16.31 4.83 -6.30
N ARG A 201 16.16 5.34 -5.06
CA ARG A 201 17.20 5.24 -4.04
C ARG A 201 17.52 3.79 -3.68
N LEU A 202 16.51 2.94 -3.51
CA LEU A 202 16.71 1.51 -3.26
C LEU A 202 17.50 0.86 -4.40
N TRP A 203 17.16 1.16 -5.65
CA TRP A 203 17.87 0.64 -6.83
C TRP A 203 19.30 1.17 -7.00
N GLN A 204 19.61 2.34 -6.45
CA GLN A 204 20.95 2.90 -6.45
C GLN A 204 21.87 2.28 -5.39
N GLN A 205 21.33 1.56 -4.41
CA GLN A 205 22.13 0.81 -3.45
C GLN A 205 22.89 -0.30 -4.19
N LYS A 206 24.17 -0.03 -4.47
CA LYS A 206 25.12 -1.00 -5.02
C LYS A 206 25.59 -1.93 -3.91
N TYR A 207 25.74 -3.19 -4.27
CA TYR A 207 26.53 -4.16 -3.52
C TYR A 207 28.01 -3.81 -3.61
#